data_AF-X1NU48-F1
#
_entry.id   AF-X1NU48-F1
#
_cell.length_a   1.000
_cell.length_b   1.000
_cell.length_c   1.000
_cell.angle_alpha   90.00
_cell.angle_beta   90.00
_cell.angle_gamma   90.00
#
_symmetry.space_group_name_H-M   'P 1'
#
loop_
_entity.id
_entity.type
_entity.pdbx_description
1 polymer ?
#
loop_
_entity_poly.entity_id
_entity_poly.type
_entity_poly.pdbx_seq_one_letter_code
_entity_poly.pdbx_strand_id
1 'polypeptide(L)'
;ELMAAAHQALARLAEDTGAHLEKPVVIYIYADAQDLQGAMIYPQEWTGGVAFTRYGIIAIGIAPDNLYWGKRAVAHELTHLVIHQMTLNPYSDLPTWLDEGLAMYAEGALEPVFATYLNRAIAEDTLISVRSYLVLLAHSGLEPSPGSKQPGINKQLRLIYWPS
;
A
#
# COMPACT_ATOMS: atom_id res chain seq x y z
N GLU A 1 14.69 -6.69 10.41
CA GLU A 1 14.76 -6.56 8.95
C GLU A 1 13.67 -5.69 8.34
N LEU A 2 12.38 -5.95 8.59
CA LEU A 2 11.29 -5.15 8.02
C LEU A 2 11.36 -3.67 8.40
N MET A 3 11.68 -3.34 9.66
CA MET A 3 11.91 -1.95 10.08
C MET A 3 13.05 -1.27 9.30
N ALA A 4 14.12 -1.99 9.00
CA ALA A 4 15.23 -1.44 8.20
C ALA A 4 14.79 -1.19 6.74
N ALA A 5 13.98 -2.10 6.17
CA ALA A 5 13.40 -1.90 4.84
C ALA A 5 12.43 -0.71 4.81
N ALA A 6 11.63 -0.51 5.87
CA ALA A 6 10.77 0.66 6.01
C ALA A 6 11.60 1.96 6.01
N HIS A 7 12.68 2.04 6.79
CA HIS A 7 13.58 3.20 6.78
C HIS A 7 14.22 3.43 5.41
N GLN A 8 14.66 2.37 4.73
CA GLN A 8 15.23 2.49 3.38
C GLN A 8 14.19 2.96 2.35
N ALA A 9 12.92 2.54 2.49
CA ALA A 9 11.83 3.02 1.66
C ALA A 9 11.57 4.52 1.89
N LEU A 10 11.49 4.96 3.16
CA LEU A 10 11.33 6.38 3.49
C LEU A 10 12.48 7.24 2.98
N ALA A 11 13.72 6.78 3.12
CA ALA A 11 14.89 7.50 2.63
C ALA A 11 14.84 7.69 1.10
N ARG A 12 14.49 6.63 0.36
CA ARG A 12 14.33 6.70 -1.10
C ARG A 12 13.18 7.61 -1.51
N LEU A 13 12.01 7.50 -0.87
CA LEU A 13 10.87 8.38 -1.13
C LEU A 13 11.24 9.85 -0.91
N ALA A 14 11.95 10.15 0.17
CA ALA A 14 12.41 11.51 0.45
C ALA A 14 13.42 12.01 -0.58
N GLU A 15 14.33 11.16 -1.05
CA GLU A 15 15.30 11.49 -2.10
C GLU A 15 14.63 11.73 -3.46
N ASP A 16 13.71 10.85 -3.87
CA ASP A 16 13.08 10.87 -5.19
C ASP A 16 11.98 11.93 -5.32
N THR A 17 11.27 12.22 -4.22
CA THR A 17 10.05 13.06 -4.26
C THR A 17 10.06 14.24 -3.30
N GLY A 18 10.99 14.28 -2.32
CA GLY A 18 10.95 15.21 -1.20
C GLY A 18 9.87 14.90 -0.14
N ALA A 19 9.06 13.87 -0.36
CA ALA A 19 7.99 13.49 0.54
C ALA A 19 8.53 12.82 1.81
N HIS A 20 7.93 13.13 2.95
CA HIS A 20 8.31 12.60 4.25
C HIS A 20 7.08 12.36 5.11
N LEU A 21 7.26 11.72 6.27
CA LEU A 21 6.18 11.56 7.24
C LEU A 21 6.16 12.77 8.18
N GLU A 22 5.00 13.41 8.32
CA GLU A 22 4.76 14.43 9.35
C GLU A 22 4.20 13.82 10.63
N LYS A 23 3.52 12.67 10.49
CA LYS A 23 2.85 11.96 11.59
C LYS A 23 3.39 10.54 11.72
N PRO A 24 3.40 9.98 12.94
CA PRO A 24 3.89 8.63 13.18
C PRO A 24 3.06 7.60 12.42
N VAL A 25 3.72 6.49 12.11
CA VAL A 25 3.12 5.34 11.43
C VAL A 25 3.16 4.12 12.34
N VAL A 26 2.06 3.36 12.34
CA VAL A 26 1.94 2.08 13.03
C VAL A 26 1.74 0.97 12.01
N ILE A 27 2.62 -0.03 12.03
CA ILE A 27 2.53 -1.20 11.16
C ILE A 27 2.14 -2.41 12.01
N TYR A 28 1.01 -3.03 11.67
CA TYR A 28 0.54 -4.31 12.21
C TYR A 28 0.91 -5.44 11.24
N ILE A 29 1.72 -6.39 11.70
CA ILE A 29 2.11 -7.55 10.91
C ILE A 29 1.33 -8.78 11.39
N TYR A 30 0.61 -9.40 10.47
CA TYR A 30 -0.09 -10.67 10.60
C TYR A 30 0.78 -11.81 10.08
N ALA A 31 0.50 -13.05 10.52
CA ALA A 31 1.33 -14.19 10.18
C ALA A 31 1.33 -14.50 8.68
N ASP A 32 0.22 -14.22 7.99
CA ASP A 32 0.07 -14.32 6.55
C ASP A 32 -1.13 -13.48 6.08
N ALA A 33 -1.38 -13.48 4.77
CA ALA A 33 -2.50 -12.74 4.17
C ALA A 33 -3.87 -13.29 4.61
N GLN A 34 -3.98 -14.58 4.90
CA GLN A 34 -5.24 -15.19 5.34
C GLN A 34 -5.60 -14.72 6.76
N ASP A 35 -4.61 -14.67 7.65
CA ASP A 35 -4.75 -14.12 9.01
C ASP A 35 -5.13 -12.63 8.97
N LEU A 36 -4.58 -11.84 8.03
CA LEU A 36 -4.98 -10.45 7.83
C LEU A 36 -6.45 -10.36 7.37
N GLN A 37 -6.83 -11.11 6.34
CA GLN A 37 -8.19 -11.10 5.79
C GLN A 37 -9.23 -11.51 6.84
N GLY A 38 -8.92 -12.51 7.66
CA GLY A 38 -9.78 -12.95 8.77
C GLY A 38 -9.99 -11.88 9.86
N ALA A 39 -9.11 -10.89 9.95
CA ALA A 39 -9.24 -9.76 10.87
C ALA A 39 -9.98 -8.55 10.28
N MET A 40 -10.30 -8.57 8.98
CA MET A 40 -10.97 -7.47 8.28
C MET A 40 -12.46 -7.74 8.11
N ILE A 41 -13.27 -6.70 8.31
CA ILE A 41 -14.75 -6.80 8.18
C ILE A 41 -15.17 -6.78 6.69
N TYR A 42 -14.34 -6.24 5.79
CA TYR A 42 -14.50 -6.27 4.33
C TYR A 42 -13.13 -6.22 3.63
N PRO A 43 -12.42 -7.36 3.53
CA PRO A 43 -11.15 -7.38 2.80
C PRO A 43 -11.41 -7.11 1.31
N GLN A 44 -10.64 -6.19 0.72
CA GLN A 44 -10.51 -6.13 -0.73
C GLN A 44 -9.68 -7.37 -1.15
N GLU A 45 -10.14 -8.15 -2.12
CA GLU A 45 -9.63 -9.51 -2.43
C GLU A 45 -8.14 -9.58 -2.84
N TRP A 46 -7.50 -8.44 -3.12
CA TRP A 46 -6.19 -8.33 -3.75
C TRP A 46 -5.05 -7.94 -2.81
N THR A 47 -5.33 -7.61 -1.55
CA THR A 47 -4.33 -7.00 -0.65
C THR A 47 -3.71 -8.01 0.32
N GLY A 48 -2.43 -8.32 0.10
CA GLY A 48 -1.56 -8.86 1.15
C GLY A 48 -1.21 -7.80 2.23
N GLY A 49 -1.48 -6.52 1.97
CA GLY A 49 -1.38 -5.40 2.91
C GLY A 49 -2.32 -4.25 2.56
N VAL A 50 -2.65 -3.40 3.55
CA VAL A 50 -3.54 -2.25 3.39
C VAL A 50 -3.06 -1.07 4.22
N ALA A 51 -3.01 0.11 3.60
CA ALA A 51 -2.72 1.39 4.24
C ALA A 51 -4.02 2.16 4.57
N PHE A 52 -4.25 2.37 5.87
CA PHE A 52 -5.28 3.27 6.37
C PHE A 52 -4.70 4.69 6.53
N THR A 53 -4.60 5.41 5.42
CA THR A 53 -3.85 6.67 5.29
C THR A 53 -4.24 7.76 6.29
N ARG A 54 -5.54 7.92 6.55
CA ARG A 54 -6.04 8.90 7.52
C ARG A 54 -5.63 8.63 8.98
N TYR A 55 -5.28 7.38 9.29
CA TYR A 55 -4.93 6.96 10.66
C TYR A 55 -3.43 6.67 10.82
N GLY A 56 -2.63 6.75 9.75
CA GLY A 56 -1.22 6.39 9.79
C GLY A 56 -1.00 4.91 10.13
N ILE A 57 -1.91 4.03 9.71
CA ILE A 57 -1.85 2.60 10.03
C ILE A 57 -1.61 1.79 8.75
N ILE A 58 -0.72 0.81 8.83
CA ILE A 58 -0.56 -0.26 7.84
C ILE A 58 -0.94 -1.57 8.51
N ALA A 59 -1.73 -2.40 7.84
CA ALA A 59 -1.97 -3.79 8.24
C ALA A 59 -1.49 -4.71 7.10
N ILE A 60 -0.59 -5.64 7.38
CA ILE A 60 0.07 -6.45 6.35
C ILE A 60 0.29 -7.88 6.82
N GLY A 61 0.04 -8.87 5.95
CA GLY A 61 0.23 -10.29 6.25
C GLY A 61 1.52 -10.82 5.65
N ILE A 62 2.57 -10.99 6.47
CA ILE A 62 3.91 -11.37 6.00
C ILE A 62 4.27 -12.74 6.56
N ALA A 63 4.23 -13.75 5.69
CA ALA A 63 4.71 -15.09 6.02
C ALA A 63 6.19 -15.05 6.42
N PRO A 64 6.61 -15.74 7.51
CA PRO A 64 8.00 -15.69 8.00
C PRO A 64 9.05 -16.11 6.97
N ASP A 65 8.68 -16.98 6.03
CA ASP A 65 9.51 -17.47 4.94
C ASP A 65 9.48 -16.58 3.69
N ASN A 66 8.66 -15.52 3.67
CA ASN A 66 8.51 -14.59 2.55
C ASN A 66 8.85 -13.13 2.90
N LEU A 67 9.97 -12.95 3.61
CA LEU A 67 10.48 -11.62 3.97
C LEU A 67 10.85 -10.76 2.74
N TYR A 68 11.20 -11.37 1.61
CA TYR A 68 11.47 -10.63 0.38
C TYR A 68 10.23 -9.86 -0.10
N TRP A 69 9.10 -10.56 -0.25
CA TRP A 69 7.82 -9.93 -0.55
C TRP A 69 7.43 -8.93 0.53
N GLY A 70 7.57 -9.30 1.81
CA GLY A 70 7.21 -8.43 2.93
C GLY A 70 7.95 -7.08 2.95
N LYS A 71 9.23 -7.05 2.56
CA LYS A 71 10.00 -5.80 2.44
C LYS A 71 9.46 -4.89 1.32
N ARG A 72 9.09 -5.48 0.18
CA ARG A 72 8.52 -4.75 -0.97
C ARG A 72 7.11 -4.23 -0.65
N ALA A 73 6.26 -5.09 -0.09
CA ALA A 73 4.92 -4.73 0.32
C ALA A 73 4.91 -3.64 1.42
N VAL A 74 5.83 -3.68 2.40
CA VAL A 74 5.97 -2.57 3.37
C VAL A 74 6.35 -1.26 2.68
N ALA A 75 7.24 -1.29 1.67
CA ALA A 75 7.59 -0.08 0.91
C ALA A 75 6.40 0.47 0.12
N HIS A 76 5.60 -0.40 -0.49
CA HIS A 76 4.37 -0.07 -1.19
C HIS A 76 3.39 0.66 -0.25
N GLU A 77 2.97 0.03 0.84
CA GLU A 77 2.00 0.59 1.77
C GLU A 77 2.48 1.88 2.45
N LEU A 78 3.78 1.98 2.72
CA LEU A 78 4.37 3.17 3.32
C LEU A 78 4.38 4.36 2.35
N THR A 79 4.45 4.10 1.05
CA THR A 79 4.35 5.15 0.03
C THR A 79 2.98 5.80 0.05
N HIS A 80 1.90 5.02 0.12
CA HIS A 80 0.55 5.56 0.28
C HIS A 80 0.45 6.46 1.52
N LEU A 81 1.00 6.04 2.66
CA LEU A 81 0.99 6.87 3.86
C LEU A 81 1.73 8.19 3.70
N VAL A 82 2.96 8.16 3.16
CA VAL A 82 3.80 9.35 2.97
C VAL A 82 3.12 10.33 2.02
N ILE A 83 2.68 9.83 0.86
CA ILE A 83 2.09 10.67 -0.18
C ILE A 83 0.75 11.26 0.29
N HIS A 84 -0.13 10.47 0.91
CA HIS A 84 -1.38 11.00 1.43
C HIS A 84 -1.19 12.00 2.56
N GLN A 85 -0.13 11.90 3.38
CA GLN A 85 0.17 12.95 4.36
C GLN A 85 0.57 14.26 3.66
N MET A 86 1.41 14.18 2.64
CA MET A 86 1.93 15.34 1.91
C MET A 86 0.90 16.01 0.99
N THR A 87 -0.03 15.24 0.44
CA THR A 87 -1.03 15.74 -0.50
C THR A 87 -2.40 15.99 0.14
N LEU A 88 -2.55 15.80 1.47
CA LEU A 88 -3.84 15.95 2.14
C LEU A 88 -4.35 17.39 2.01
N ASN A 89 -5.45 17.57 1.30
CA ASN A 89 -6.06 18.88 1.10
C ASN A 89 -7.60 18.72 0.94
N PRO A 90 -8.39 19.80 1.10
CA PRO A 90 -9.85 19.73 1.01
C PRO A 90 -10.42 19.78 -0.43
N TYR A 91 -9.59 19.90 -1.46
CA TYR A 91 -10.02 20.21 -2.83
C TYR A 91 -10.00 18.99 -3.77
N SER A 92 -9.00 18.12 -3.67
CA SER A 92 -8.87 16.95 -4.54
C SER A 92 -7.96 15.88 -3.96
N ASP A 93 -8.31 14.62 -4.21
CA ASP A 93 -7.44 13.46 -3.94
C ASP A 93 -6.39 13.28 -5.06
N LEU A 94 -5.34 12.52 -4.75
CA LEU A 94 -4.35 12.11 -5.74
C LEU A 94 -5.01 11.15 -6.75
N PRO A 95 -4.78 11.29 -8.07
CA PRO A 95 -5.26 10.31 -9.03
C PRO A 95 -4.74 8.91 -8.70
N THR A 96 -5.63 7.91 -8.64
CA THR A 96 -5.27 6.53 -8.22
C THR A 96 -4.09 5.95 -8.98
N TRP A 97 -3.98 6.21 -10.29
CA TRP A 97 -2.86 5.71 -11.10
C TRP A 97 -1.50 6.24 -10.62
N LEU A 98 -1.47 7.47 -10.09
CA LEU A 98 -0.25 8.09 -9.60
C LEU A 98 0.08 7.58 -8.20
N ASP A 99 -0.94 7.40 -7.36
CA ASP A 99 -0.80 6.81 -6.01
C ASP A 99 -0.20 5.40 -6.08
N GLU A 100 -0.87 4.51 -6.82
CA GLU A 100 -0.41 3.13 -7.05
C GLU A 100 0.92 3.07 -7.83
N GLY A 101 1.11 3.96 -8.80
CA GLY A 101 2.34 4.02 -9.60
C GLY A 101 3.56 4.38 -8.75
N LEU A 102 3.44 5.33 -7.83
CA LEU A 102 4.50 5.67 -6.88
C LEU A 102 4.77 4.52 -5.90
N ALA A 103 3.71 3.86 -5.42
CA ALA A 103 3.84 2.70 -4.53
C ALA A 103 4.57 1.53 -5.21
N MET A 104 4.20 1.18 -6.45
CA MET A 104 4.86 0.18 -7.28
C MET A 104 6.32 0.53 -7.58
N TYR A 105 6.63 1.81 -7.82
CA TYR A 105 8.01 2.28 -8.00
C TYR A 105 8.85 2.07 -6.72
N ALA A 106 8.28 2.36 -5.55
CA ALA A 106 8.96 2.22 -4.27
C ALA A 106 9.29 0.75 -3.90
N GLU A 107 8.53 -0.21 -4.42
CA GLU A 107 8.83 -1.64 -4.32
C GLU A 107 10.19 -2.02 -4.95
N GLY A 108 10.74 -1.18 -5.83
CA GLY A 108 12.00 -1.40 -6.54
C GLY A 108 11.79 -2.05 -7.90
N ALA A 109 12.56 -3.11 -8.20
CA ALA A 109 12.52 -3.74 -9.52
C ALA A 109 11.13 -4.31 -9.83
N LEU A 110 10.64 -4.00 -11.04
CA LEU A 110 9.35 -4.49 -11.54
C LEU A 110 9.38 -6.02 -11.65
N GLU A 111 8.35 -6.68 -11.12
CA GLU A 111 8.28 -8.14 -11.23
C GLU A 111 8.16 -8.60 -12.69
N PRO A 112 8.78 -9.74 -13.06
CA PRO A 112 8.77 -10.23 -14.45
C PRO A 112 7.37 -10.39 -15.04
N VAL A 113 6.38 -10.71 -14.21
CA VAL A 113 4.98 -10.86 -14.64
C VAL A 113 4.42 -9.52 -15.13
N PHE A 114 4.66 -8.42 -14.41
CA PHE A 114 4.23 -7.09 -14.82
C PHE A 114 4.99 -6.60 -16.05
N ALA A 115 6.29 -6.89 -16.14
CA ALA A 115 7.07 -6.60 -17.34
C ALA A 115 6.52 -7.34 -18.57
N THR A 116 6.05 -8.59 -18.38
CA THR A 116 5.43 -9.37 -19.46
C THR A 116 4.13 -8.73 -19.93
N TYR A 117 3.24 -8.33 -19.01
CA TYR A 117 2.01 -7.63 -19.36
C TYR A 117 2.26 -6.29 -20.04
N LEU A 118 3.23 -5.51 -19.55
CA LEU A 118 3.63 -4.24 -20.16
C LEU A 118 4.12 -4.43 -21.59
N ASN A 119 5.05 -5.37 -21.80
CA ASN A 119 5.60 -5.65 -23.13
C ASN A 119 4.51 -6.15 -24.10
N ARG A 120 3.55 -6.94 -23.61
CA ARG A 120 2.40 -7.37 -24.40
C ARG A 120 1.54 -6.18 -24.82
N ALA A 121 1.21 -5.28 -23.88
CA ALA A 121 0.41 -4.10 -24.18
C ALA A 121 1.10 -3.14 -25.17
N ILE A 122 2.43 -3.03 -25.11
CA ILE A 122 3.23 -2.31 -26.11
C ILE A 122 3.12 -2.99 -27.47
N ALA A 123 3.30 -4.31 -27.54
CA ALA A 123 3.28 -5.06 -28.79
C ALA A 123 1.90 -5.06 -29.47
N GLU A 124 0.83 -5.01 -28.68
CA GLU A 124 -0.56 -5.01 -29.16
C GLU A 124 -1.14 -3.59 -29.36
N ASP A 125 -0.38 -2.53 -29.08
CA ASP A 125 -0.84 -1.12 -29.07
C ASP A 125 -2.10 -0.91 -28.21
N THR A 126 -2.16 -1.59 -27.06
CA THR A 126 -3.28 -1.54 -26.10
C THR A 126 -2.93 -0.77 -24.83
N LEU A 127 -1.85 0.02 -24.85
CA LEU A 127 -1.49 0.89 -23.74
C LEU A 127 -2.61 1.90 -23.46
N ILE A 128 -3.03 1.96 -22.20
CA ILE A 128 -4.00 2.94 -21.73
C ILE A 128 -3.33 4.31 -21.74
N SER A 129 -3.98 5.30 -22.37
CA SER A 129 -3.46 6.68 -22.36
C SER A 129 -3.49 7.28 -20.95
N VAL A 130 -2.54 8.16 -20.62
CA VAL A 130 -2.51 8.88 -19.33
C VAL A 130 -3.83 9.65 -19.09
N ARG A 131 -4.47 10.15 -20.15
CA ARG A 131 -5.76 10.84 -20.07
C ARG A 131 -6.88 9.90 -19.59
N SER A 132 -6.87 8.64 -20.02
CA SER A 132 -7.91 7.66 -19.67
C SER A 132 -7.86 7.28 -18.18
N TYR A 133 -6.68 7.34 -17.55
CA TYR A 133 -6.52 7.05 -16.11
C TYR A 133 -7.13 8.12 -15.19
N LEU A 134 -7.35 9.34 -15.66
CA LEU A 134 -7.98 10.41 -14.86
C LEU A 134 -9.50 10.21 -14.67
N VAL A 135 -10.14 9.32 -15.43
CA VAL A 135 -11.60 9.19 -15.49
C VAL A 135 -12.12 7.90 -14.82
N LEU A 136 -11.27 6.91 -14.54
CA LEU A 136 -11.77 5.53 -14.38
C LEU A 136 -12.06 5.01 -12.94
N LEU A 137 -11.93 5.78 -11.86
CA LEU A 137 -12.14 5.24 -10.49
C LEU A 137 -12.87 6.20 -9.54
N ALA A 138 -14.11 6.54 -9.87
CA ALA A 138 -14.98 7.39 -9.03
C ALA A 138 -16.19 6.66 -8.41
N HIS A 139 -16.18 5.33 -8.25
CA HIS A 139 -17.42 4.58 -7.90
C HIS A 139 -17.31 3.43 -6.89
N SER A 140 -16.57 3.58 -5.79
CA SER A 140 -16.69 2.63 -4.66
C SER A 140 -16.82 3.33 -3.31
N GLY A 141 -18.01 3.88 -3.06
CA GLY A 141 -18.43 4.34 -1.74
C GLY A 141 -19.90 4.01 -1.52
N LEU A 142 -20.20 2.93 -0.80
CA LEU A 142 -21.54 2.68 -0.25
C LEU A 142 -21.43 2.17 1.20
N GLU A 143 -22.30 2.73 2.03
CA GLU A 143 -22.33 2.68 3.49
C GLU A 143 -22.59 1.29 4.10
N PRO A 144 -22.19 1.05 5.37
CA PRO A 144 -22.32 -0.25 6.02
C PRO A 144 -23.69 -0.50 6.68
N SER A 145 -24.14 -1.75 6.65
CA SER A 145 -25.18 -2.31 7.53
C SER A 145 -24.54 -3.19 8.60
N PRO A 146 -25.01 -3.19 9.87
CA PRO A 146 -24.26 -3.77 10.98
C PRO A 146 -24.54 -5.26 11.15
N GLY A 147 -23.47 -6.06 11.20
CA GLY A 147 -23.48 -7.34 11.90
C GLY A 147 -22.57 -8.40 11.30
N SER A 148 -21.44 -8.69 11.95
CA SER A 148 -21.21 -9.99 12.59
C SER A 148 -19.77 -10.18 13.10
N LYS A 149 -19.71 -10.75 14.31
CA LYS A 149 -18.69 -11.58 15.00
C LYS A 149 -17.20 -11.41 14.68
N GLN A 150 -16.44 -11.03 15.72
CA GLN A 150 -14.98 -11.07 15.81
C GLN A 150 -14.42 -12.50 15.84
N PRO A 151 -13.43 -12.85 15.00
CA PRO A 151 -12.55 -13.99 15.22
C PRO A 151 -11.30 -13.61 16.02
N GLY A 152 -10.70 -14.61 16.67
CA GLY A 152 -9.70 -14.48 17.74
C GLY A 152 -8.38 -13.83 17.35
N ILE A 153 -7.76 -13.24 18.37
CA ILE A 153 -6.52 -12.48 18.32
C ILE A 153 -5.33 -13.42 18.03
N ASN A 154 -4.89 -13.49 16.78
CA ASN A 154 -3.56 -14.01 16.42
C ASN A 154 -2.50 -12.91 16.51
N LYS A 155 -1.27 -13.30 16.85
CA LYS A 155 -0.14 -12.47 17.27
C LYS A 155 0.07 -11.21 16.41
N GLN A 156 -0.31 -10.05 16.94
CA GLN A 156 -0.03 -8.75 16.36
C GLN A 156 1.38 -8.28 16.75
N LEU A 157 2.28 -8.16 15.79
CA LEU A 157 3.55 -7.44 15.98
C LEU A 157 3.32 -5.97 15.61
N ARG A 158 3.49 -5.07 16.60
CA ARG A 158 3.36 -3.62 16.43
C ARG A 158 4.74 -3.00 16.21
N LEU A 159 4.93 -2.33 15.08
CA LEU A 159 6.08 -1.47 14.81
C LEU A 159 5.61 -0.01 14.81
N ILE A 160 6.25 0.85 15.60
CA ILE A 160 5.94 2.28 15.68
C ILE A 160 7.13 3.05 15.11
N TYR A 161 6.88 3.94 14.15
CA TYR A 161 7.86 4.86 13.60
C TYR A 161 7.54 6.30 14.00
N TRP A 162 8.58 7.08 14.33
CA TRP A 162 8.51 8.48 14.69
C TRP A 162 9.50 9.28 13.82
N PRO A 163 9.07 10.32 13.08
CA PRO A 163 9.99 11.21 12.40
C PRO A 163 10.75 12.03 13.45
N SER A 164 12.08 11.89 13.47
CA SER A 164 12.99 12.62 14.36
C SER A 164 13.25 14.03 13.89
#